data_AF-A0A6G1C6C3-F1
#
_entry.id   AF-A0A6G1C6C3-F1
#
_cell.length_a   1.000
_cell.length_b   1.000
_cell.length_c   1.000
_cell.angle_alpha   90.00
_cell.angle_beta   90.00
_cell.angle_gamma   90.00
#
_symmetry.space_group_name_H-M   'P 1'
#
loop_
_entity.id
_entity.type
_entity.pdbx_description
1 polymer ?
#
loop_
_entity_poly.entity_id
_entity_poly.type
_entity_poly.pdbx_seq_one_letter_code
_entity_poly.pdbx_strand_id
1 'polypeptide(L)'
;MATTAAGGGGSSKMMTREQLLHLFSRFSFLTSLPDVKARIADAVREKQEAVAVTTEIQEEILREMGIDPSFGIGCLGKVNIVYEDDMELMVKFYQFVAKEEMAIDEAELDPREFTEKMHAQQKLQEQQLKMLIQMRKYNPESQSVILETLRKQLESANFDTDVTILTPEQIQEIVER
;
A
#
# COMPACT_ATOMS: atom_id res chain seq x y z
N MET A 1 -56.02 1.58 -7.75
CA MET A 1 -55.23 0.46 -7.20
C MET A 1 -53.88 0.45 -7.87
N ALA A 2 -52.87 0.01 -7.12
CA ALA A 2 -51.44 0.12 -7.36
C ALA A 2 -50.95 -0.33 -8.75
N THR A 3 -49.86 0.27 -9.24
CA THR A 3 -48.54 -0.40 -9.19
C THR A 3 -47.43 0.66 -9.22
N THR A 4 -46.66 0.70 -8.14
CA THR A 4 -45.40 1.41 -7.95
C THR A 4 -44.28 0.77 -8.78
N ALA A 5 -43.43 1.57 -9.42
CA ALA A 5 -42.09 1.15 -9.82
C ALA A 5 -41.08 2.04 -9.11
N ALA A 6 -40.44 1.46 -8.10
CA ALA A 6 -39.34 2.03 -7.35
C ALA A 6 -38.06 1.99 -8.21
N GLY A 7 -37.44 3.15 -8.42
CA GLY A 7 -36.04 3.25 -8.82
C GLY A 7 -35.21 3.60 -7.59
N GLY A 8 -34.80 2.57 -6.84
CA GLY A 8 -33.94 2.73 -5.66
C GLY A 8 -32.55 3.15 -6.09
N GLY A 9 -32.18 4.41 -5.84
CA GLY A 9 -30.81 4.88 -5.87
C GLY A 9 -30.03 4.24 -4.74
N GLY A 10 -29.31 3.16 -5.03
CA GLY A 10 -28.31 2.62 -4.12
C GLY A 10 -27.06 3.49 -4.19
N SER A 11 -26.83 4.30 -3.14
CA SER A 11 -25.53 4.93 -2.92
C SER A 11 -24.48 3.82 -2.78
N SER A 12 -23.53 3.75 -3.72
CA SER A 12 -22.37 2.88 -3.54
C SER A 12 -21.68 3.32 -2.26
N LYS A 13 -21.62 2.43 -1.26
CA LYS A 13 -21.00 2.68 0.06
C LYS A 13 -19.48 2.83 -0.04
N MET A 14 -18.93 2.69 -1.24
CA MET A 14 -17.52 2.62 -1.56
C MET A 14 -17.25 3.21 -2.95
N MET A 15 -16.06 3.77 -3.15
CA MET A 15 -15.55 4.10 -4.49
C MET A 15 -15.42 2.84 -5.36
N THR A 16 -15.65 2.94 -6.66
CA THR A 16 -15.46 1.80 -7.57
C THR A 16 -13.98 1.47 -7.75
N ARG A 17 -13.72 0.27 -8.29
CA ARG A 17 -12.37 -0.18 -8.66
C ARG A 17 -11.66 0.82 -9.57
N GLU A 18 -12.33 1.31 -10.60
CA GLU A 18 -11.77 2.26 -11.57
C GLU A 18 -11.44 3.60 -10.91
N GLN A 19 -12.30 4.06 -10.00
CA GLN A 19 -12.06 5.29 -9.25
C GLN A 19 -10.83 5.15 -8.34
N LEU A 20 -10.69 4.03 -7.63
CA LEU A 20 -9.51 3.75 -6.80
C LEU A 20 -8.23 3.69 -7.65
N LEU A 21 -8.24 2.94 -8.75
CA LEU A 21 -7.08 2.84 -9.64
C LEU A 21 -6.69 4.20 -10.25
N HIS A 22 -7.68 5.03 -10.59
CA HIS A 22 -7.43 6.39 -11.07
C HIS A 22 -6.75 7.24 -10.00
N LEU A 23 -7.28 7.24 -8.77
CA LEU A 23 -6.70 7.94 -7.62
C LEU A 23 -5.25 7.51 -7.40
N PHE A 24 -4.99 6.20 -7.33
CA PHE A 24 -3.65 5.65 -7.09
C PHE A 24 -2.65 6.09 -8.17
N SER A 25 -3.04 5.99 -9.44
CA SER A 25 -2.22 6.38 -10.57
C SER A 25 -1.93 7.88 -10.59
N ARG A 26 -2.98 8.70 -10.40
CA ARG A 26 -2.88 10.16 -10.41
C ARG A 26 -2.02 10.66 -9.25
N PHE A 27 -2.21 10.11 -8.05
CA PHE A 27 -1.40 10.44 -6.88
C PHE A 27 0.07 10.10 -7.11
N SER A 28 0.37 8.87 -7.56
CA SER A 28 1.75 8.47 -7.86
C SER A 28 2.40 9.34 -8.93
N PHE A 29 1.64 9.82 -9.91
CA PHE A 29 2.17 10.74 -10.91
C PHE A 29 2.47 12.10 -10.27
N LEU A 30 1.52 12.70 -9.55
CA LEU A 30 1.68 14.02 -8.95
C LEU A 30 2.84 14.05 -7.95
N THR A 31 2.95 13.07 -7.05
CA THR A 31 4.05 13.02 -6.06
C THR A 31 5.42 12.72 -6.67
N SER A 32 5.49 12.37 -7.95
CA SER A 32 6.76 12.29 -8.69
C SER A 32 7.23 13.63 -9.26
N LEU A 33 6.35 14.63 -9.35
CA LEU A 33 6.65 15.93 -9.94
C LEU A 33 7.48 16.79 -8.96
N PRO A 34 8.54 17.47 -9.45
CA PRO A 34 9.40 18.31 -8.60
C PRO A 34 8.63 19.37 -7.82
N ASP A 35 7.65 20.03 -8.45
CA ASP A 35 6.87 21.10 -7.81
C ASP A 35 6.00 20.57 -6.66
N VAL A 36 5.46 19.36 -6.79
CA VAL A 36 4.66 18.72 -5.73
C VAL A 36 5.57 18.26 -4.60
N LYS A 37 6.75 17.70 -4.91
CA LYS A 37 7.75 17.37 -3.88
C LYS A 37 8.20 18.60 -3.10
N ALA A 38 8.44 19.70 -3.80
CA ALA A 38 8.77 20.98 -3.17
C ALA A 38 7.63 21.47 -2.26
N ARG A 39 6.37 21.39 -2.71
CA ARG A 39 5.19 21.71 -1.89
C ARG A 39 5.18 20.92 -0.58
N ILE A 40 5.42 19.61 -0.62
CA ILE A 40 5.42 18.76 0.59
C ILE A 40 6.60 19.15 1.50
N ALA A 41 7.81 19.29 0.96
CA ALA A 41 9.00 19.66 1.72
C ALA A 41 8.91 21.05 2.36
N ASP A 42 8.33 22.02 1.65
CA ASP A 42 8.14 23.38 2.16
C ASP A 42 7.11 23.42 3.29
N ALA A 43 6.02 22.64 3.19
CA ALA A 43 5.06 22.51 4.28
C ALA A 43 5.67 21.89 5.54
N VAL A 44 6.54 20.88 5.39
CA VAL A 44 7.31 20.30 6.52
C VAL A 44 8.24 21.36 7.13
N ARG A 45 8.91 22.17 6.31
CA ARG A 45 9.75 23.30 6.76
C ARG A 45 8.95 24.34 7.56
N GLU A 46 7.67 24.51 7.20
CA GLU A 46 6.69 25.36 7.89
C GLU A 46 6.03 24.67 9.10
N LYS A 47 6.51 23.48 9.49
CA LYS A 47 6.05 22.66 10.63
C LYS A 47 4.66 22.06 10.45
N GLN A 48 4.22 21.87 9.21
CA GLN A 48 3.06 21.03 8.91
C GLN A 48 3.50 19.56 8.83
N GLU A 49 2.57 18.64 9.08
CA GLU A 49 2.84 17.21 8.91
C GLU A 49 2.78 16.86 7.42
N ALA A 50 3.78 16.12 6.91
CA ALA A 50 3.80 15.74 5.49
C ALA A 50 2.54 14.94 5.09
N VAL A 51 2.03 14.11 6.00
CA VAL A 51 0.80 13.33 5.81
C VAL A 51 -0.44 14.21 5.58
N ALA A 52 -0.49 15.41 6.18
CA ALA A 52 -1.59 16.33 5.96
C ALA A 52 -1.56 16.84 4.50
N VAL A 53 -0.37 17.14 3.99
CA VAL A 53 -0.19 17.63 2.61
C VAL A 53 -0.43 16.52 1.59
N THR A 54 0.03 15.28 1.85
CA THR A 54 -0.29 14.15 0.98
C THR A 54 -1.78 13.85 0.99
N THR A 55 -2.45 13.97 2.14
CA THR A 55 -3.92 13.90 2.23
C THR A 55 -4.57 14.99 1.40
N GLU A 56 -4.14 16.26 1.49
CA GLU A 56 -4.67 17.34 0.64
C GLU A 56 -4.54 17.03 -0.86
N ILE A 57 -3.42 16.45 -1.30
CA ILE A 57 -3.25 16.02 -2.69
C ILE A 57 -4.25 14.93 -3.05
N GLN A 58 -4.50 13.95 -2.16
CA GLN A 58 -5.56 12.95 -2.38
C GLN A 58 -6.94 13.61 -2.49
N GLU A 59 -7.24 14.60 -1.63
CA GLU A 59 -8.50 15.35 -1.69
C GLU A 59 -8.66 16.15 -2.98
N GLU A 60 -7.60 16.78 -3.48
CA GLU A 60 -7.59 17.49 -4.77
C GLU A 60 -7.96 16.55 -5.92
N ILE A 61 -7.34 15.36 -5.97
CA ILE A 61 -7.65 14.35 -6.98
C ILE A 61 -9.11 13.87 -6.84
N LEU A 62 -9.58 13.63 -5.62
CA LEU A 62 -10.97 13.25 -5.38
C LEU A 62 -11.95 14.32 -5.89
N ARG A 63 -11.66 15.60 -5.65
CA ARG A 63 -12.46 16.73 -6.19
C ARG A 63 -12.43 16.76 -7.72
N GLU A 64 -11.26 16.55 -8.35
CA GLU A 64 -11.13 16.44 -9.81
C GLU A 64 -12.01 15.33 -10.39
N MET A 65 -12.16 14.22 -9.66
CA MET A 65 -13.01 13.09 -10.03
C MET A 65 -14.50 13.30 -9.74
N GLY A 66 -14.89 14.42 -9.12
CA GLY A 66 -16.26 14.69 -8.68
C GLY A 66 -16.68 13.88 -7.44
N ILE A 67 -15.72 13.43 -6.63
CA ILE A 67 -15.92 12.65 -5.42
C ILE A 67 -15.73 13.55 -4.20
N ASP A 68 -16.63 13.44 -3.22
CA ASP A 68 -16.48 14.12 -1.94
C ASP A 68 -15.20 13.62 -1.23
N PRO A 69 -14.26 14.51 -0.83
CA PRO A 69 -13.01 14.09 -0.19
C PRO A 69 -13.20 13.29 1.09
N SER A 70 -14.15 13.68 1.95
CA SER A 70 -14.39 12.98 3.22
C SER A 70 -14.87 11.54 2.98
N PHE A 71 -15.75 11.37 1.99
CA PHE A 71 -16.17 10.05 1.51
C PHE A 71 -15.00 9.26 0.93
N GLY A 72 -14.19 9.85 0.04
CA GLY A 72 -13.09 9.15 -0.64
C GLY A 72 -11.98 8.70 0.32
N ILE A 73 -11.54 9.58 1.23
CA ILE A 73 -10.59 9.21 2.28
C ILE A 73 -11.18 8.14 3.20
N GLY A 74 -12.46 8.27 3.57
CA GLY A 74 -13.19 7.26 4.33
C GLY A 74 -13.38 5.92 3.60
N CYS A 75 -13.21 5.89 2.27
CA CYS A 75 -13.17 4.68 1.46
C CYS A 75 -11.79 4.02 1.52
N LEU A 76 -10.69 4.79 1.44
CA LEU A 76 -9.32 4.25 1.48
C LEU A 76 -9.09 3.35 2.70
N GLY A 77 -9.57 3.74 3.88
CA GLY A 77 -9.49 2.94 5.11
C GLY A 77 -10.32 1.65 5.13
N LYS A 78 -11.07 1.35 4.06
CA LYS A 78 -11.92 0.15 3.92
C LYS A 78 -11.56 -0.69 2.70
N VAL A 79 -10.59 -0.27 1.88
CA VAL A 79 -10.21 -0.99 0.64
C VAL A 79 -9.82 -2.43 0.94
N ASN A 80 -9.01 -2.64 1.97
CA ASN A 80 -8.55 -3.96 2.40
C ASN A 80 -9.65 -4.89 2.95
N ILE A 81 -10.84 -4.36 3.26
CA ILE A 81 -11.99 -5.14 3.73
C ILE A 81 -12.97 -5.38 2.58
N VAL A 82 -13.25 -4.35 1.77
CA VAL A 82 -14.27 -4.43 0.70
C VAL A 82 -13.74 -5.15 -0.53
N TYR A 83 -12.43 -5.07 -0.80
CA TYR A 83 -11.79 -5.62 -1.98
C TYR A 83 -10.72 -6.67 -1.65
N GLU A 84 -10.84 -7.36 -0.51
CA GLU A 84 -9.84 -8.35 -0.08
C GLU A 84 -9.58 -9.46 -1.11
N ASP A 85 -10.60 -9.85 -1.88
CA ASP A 85 -10.52 -10.87 -2.92
C ASP A 85 -9.96 -10.36 -4.26
N ASP A 86 -9.93 -9.04 -4.50
CA ASP A 86 -9.35 -8.46 -5.72
C ASP A 86 -7.85 -8.23 -5.52
N MET A 87 -7.07 -9.29 -5.66
CA MET A 87 -5.62 -9.27 -5.47
C MET A 87 -4.89 -8.26 -6.35
N GLU A 88 -5.38 -8.00 -7.57
CA GLU A 88 -4.77 -7.00 -8.45
C GLU A 88 -4.96 -5.59 -7.88
N LEU A 89 -6.18 -5.27 -7.45
CA LEU A 89 -6.47 -3.99 -6.80
C LEU A 89 -5.70 -3.86 -5.48
N MET A 90 -5.62 -4.91 -4.68
CA MET A 90 -4.88 -4.90 -3.41
C MET A 90 -3.38 -4.62 -3.62
N VAL A 91 -2.77 -5.22 -4.66
CA VAL A 91 -1.38 -4.88 -5.02
C VAL A 91 -1.25 -3.41 -5.38
N LYS A 92 -2.19 -2.85 -6.14
CA LYS A 92 -2.18 -1.41 -6.49
C LYS A 92 -2.41 -0.50 -5.29
N PHE A 93 -3.26 -0.91 -4.34
CA PHE A 93 -3.50 -0.18 -3.11
C PHE A 93 -2.25 -0.12 -2.23
N TYR A 94 -1.57 -1.25 -1.99
CA TYR A 94 -0.33 -1.23 -1.21
C TYR A 94 0.82 -0.52 -1.93
N GLN A 95 0.88 -0.56 -3.26
CA GLN A 95 1.80 0.27 -4.04
C GLN A 95 1.52 1.77 -3.84
N PHE A 96 0.24 2.16 -3.80
CA PHE A 96 -0.18 3.53 -3.53
C PHE A 96 0.23 3.98 -2.12
N VAL A 97 -0.05 3.19 -1.08
CA VAL A 97 0.37 3.48 0.30
C VAL A 97 1.90 3.61 0.39
N ALA A 98 2.65 2.69 -0.22
CA ALA A 98 4.11 2.79 -0.24
C ALA A 98 4.61 4.07 -0.95
N LYS A 99 3.90 4.56 -1.97
CA LYS A 99 4.24 5.81 -2.65
C LYS A 99 3.94 7.05 -1.81
N GLU A 100 2.90 7.01 -1.00
CA GLU A 100 2.62 8.06 -0.02
C GLU A 100 3.72 8.10 1.05
N GLU A 101 4.05 6.96 1.65
CA GLU A 101 5.13 6.85 2.64
C GLU A 101 6.47 7.35 2.08
N MET A 102 6.81 6.98 0.84
CA MET A 102 8.02 7.48 0.18
C MET A 102 8.02 9.01 0.00
N ALA A 103 6.88 9.60 -0.33
CA ALA A 103 6.78 11.05 -0.51
C ALA A 103 6.87 11.81 0.82
N ILE A 104 6.34 11.21 1.90
CA ILE A 104 6.48 11.70 3.27
C ILE A 104 7.95 11.62 3.71
N ASP A 105 8.57 10.44 3.58
CA ASP A 105 9.97 10.22 3.94
C ASP A 105 10.93 11.15 3.19
N GLU A 106 10.69 11.38 1.89
CA GLU A 106 11.52 12.27 1.07
C GLU A 106 11.44 13.73 1.55
N ALA A 107 10.32 14.14 2.15
CA ALA A 107 10.11 15.48 2.65
C ALA A 107 10.60 15.66 4.10
N GLU A 108 10.52 14.62 4.92
CA GLU A 108 10.85 14.68 6.35
C GLU A 108 12.31 14.32 6.66
N LEU A 109 12.92 13.41 5.90
CA LEU A 109 14.26 12.93 6.16
C LEU A 109 15.32 13.79 5.48
N ASP A 110 16.51 13.84 6.09
CA ASP A 110 17.68 14.36 5.40
C ASP A 110 17.99 13.52 4.14
N PRO A 111 18.50 14.10 3.04
CA PRO A 111 18.71 13.38 1.78
C PRO A 111 19.55 12.11 1.91
N ARG A 112 20.49 12.10 2.87
CA ARG A 112 21.31 10.93 3.17
C ARG A 112 20.49 9.83 3.87
N GLU A 113 19.72 10.19 4.89
CA GLU A 113 18.87 9.25 5.63
C GLU A 113 17.81 8.64 4.71
N PHE A 114 17.19 9.47 3.86
CA PHE A 114 16.27 9.01 2.82
C PHE A 114 16.94 8.00 1.88
N THR A 115 18.13 8.30 1.38
CA THR A 115 18.87 7.40 0.48
C THR A 115 19.22 6.07 1.18
N GLU A 116 19.64 6.11 2.44
CA GLU A 116 19.95 4.92 3.23
C GLU A 116 18.69 4.07 3.47
N LYS A 117 17.55 4.69 3.83
CA LYS A 117 16.26 4.02 4.00
C LYS A 117 15.79 3.37 2.70
N MET A 118 15.84 4.09 1.58
CA MET A 118 15.46 3.56 0.27
C MET A 118 16.32 2.37 -0.16
N HIS A 119 17.64 2.44 0.08
CA HIS A 119 18.53 1.33 -0.23
C HIS A 119 18.26 0.10 0.66
N ALA A 120 18.02 0.29 1.95
CA ALA A 120 17.65 -0.78 2.87
C ALA A 120 16.34 -1.45 2.44
N GLN A 121 15.32 -0.66 2.11
CA GLN A 121 14.02 -1.15 1.62
C GLN A 121 14.17 -1.94 0.31
N GLN A 122 14.96 -1.43 -0.65
CA GLN A 122 15.22 -2.13 -1.90
C GLN A 122 15.89 -3.49 -1.65
N LYS A 123 16.91 -3.53 -0.77
CA LYS A 123 17.60 -4.77 -0.42
C LYS A 123 16.66 -5.79 0.22
N LEU A 124 15.78 -5.35 1.11
CA LEU A 124 14.76 -6.19 1.74
C LEU A 124 13.80 -6.77 0.69
N GLN A 125 13.29 -5.94 -0.25
CA GLN A 125 12.43 -6.41 -1.34
C GLN A 125 13.13 -7.44 -2.24
N GLU A 126 14.40 -7.24 -2.56
CA GLU A 126 15.19 -8.20 -3.34
C GLU A 126 15.36 -9.54 -2.60
N GLN A 127 15.53 -9.51 -1.27
CA GLN A 127 15.63 -10.70 -0.43
C GLN A 127 14.28 -11.45 -0.37
N GLN A 128 13.18 -10.74 -0.17
CA GLN A 128 11.83 -11.32 -0.21
C GLN A 128 11.51 -11.95 -1.57
N LEU A 129 11.89 -11.29 -2.68
CA LEU A 129 11.71 -11.86 -4.02
C LEU A 129 12.52 -13.15 -4.21
N LYS A 130 13.79 -13.17 -3.75
CA LYS A 130 14.63 -14.37 -3.79
C LYS A 130 13.99 -15.51 -2.99
N MET A 131 13.47 -15.22 -1.80
CA MET A 131 12.75 -16.19 -0.97
C MET A 131 11.55 -16.78 -1.71
N LEU A 132 10.68 -15.94 -2.29
CA LEU A 132 9.52 -16.39 -3.07
C LEU A 132 9.91 -17.26 -4.28
N ILE A 133 11.02 -16.94 -4.95
CA ILE A 133 11.55 -17.76 -6.05
C ILE A 133 12.02 -19.13 -5.55
N GLN A 134 12.65 -19.21 -4.37
CA GLN A 134 13.02 -20.50 -3.77
C GLN A 134 11.79 -21.30 -3.35
N MET A 135 10.82 -20.66 -2.70
CA MET A 135 9.57 -21.31 -2.26
C MET A 135 8.81 -21.95 -3.41
N ARG A 136 8.81 -21.33 -4.60
CA ARG A 136 8.18 -21.87 -5.81
C ARG A 136 8.70 -23.24 -6.23
N LYS A 137 9.91 -23.63 -5.80
CA LYS A 137 10.51 -24.94 -6.13
C LYS A 137 9.83 -26.12 -5.42
N TYR A 138 9.08 -25.86 -4.36
CA TYR A 138 8.42 -26.88 -3.55
C TYR A 138 6.96 -27.09 -3.99
N ASN A 139 6.35 -28.20 -3.55
CA ASN A 139 4.94 -28.48 -3.80
C ASN A 139 4.02 -27.52 -2.99
N PRO A 140 2.72 -27.40 -3.34
CA PRO A 140 1.80 -26.49 -2.66
C PRO A 140 1.68 -26.72 -1.15
N GLU A 141 1.74 -27.96 -0.69
CA GLU A 141 1.66 -28.30 0.74
C GLU A 141 2.86 -27.73 1.50
N SER A 142 4.07 -27.96 1.00
CA SER A 142 5.31 -27.40 1.52
C SER A 142 5.32 -25.87 1.47
N GLN A 143 4.83 -25.27 0.38
CA GLN A 143 4.67 -23.82 0.28
C GLN A 143 3.75 -23.27 1.37
N SER A 144 2.64 -23.96 1.66
CA SER A 144 1.71 -23.60 2.73
C SER A 144 2.39 -23.63 4.11
N VAL A 145 3.18 -24.66 4.41
CA VAL A 145 3.91 -24.78 5.67
C VAL A 145 4.94 -23.65 5.83
N ILE A 146 5.65 -23.29 4.75
CA ILE A 146 6.61 -22.17 4.75
C ILE A 146 5.88 -20.84 5.03
N LEU A 147 4.76 -20.58 4.34
CA LEU A 147 3.97 -19.36 4.53
C LEU A 147 3.37 -19.27 5.93
N GLU A 148 2.88 -20.38 6.48
CA GLU A 148 2.34 -20.42 7.84
C GLU A 148 3.44 -20.16 8.89
N THR A 149 4.65 -20.67 8.65
CA THR A 149 5.80 -20.42 9.52
C THR A 149 6.21 -18.94 9.49
N LEU A 150 6.29 -18.34 8.29
CA LEU A 150 6.53 -16.91 8.11
C LEU A 150 5.49 -16.07 8.84
N ARG A 151 4.21 -16.43 8.70
CA ARG A 151 3.10 -15.73 9.39
C ARG A 151 3.28 -15.78 10.91
N LYS A 152 3.59 -16.94 11.49
CA LYS A 152 3.82 -17.08 12.94
C LYS A 152 5.01 -16.25 13.41
N GLN A 153 6.09 -16.19 12.62
CA GLN A 153 7.25 -15.35 12.94
C GLN A 153 6.87 -13.86 12.96
N LEU A 154 6.17 -13.40 11.91
CA LEU A 154 5.65 -12.04 11.83
C LEU A 154 4.75 -11.68 13.03
N GLU A 155 3.78 -12.53 13.35
CA GLU A 155 2.88 -12.32 14.49
C GLU A 155 3.67 -12.26 15.82
N SER A 156 4.69 -13.11 15.99
CA SER A 156 5.54 -13.12 17.19
C SER A 156 6.47 -11.90 17.31
N ALA A 157 6.82 -11.29 16.18
CA ALA A 157 7.67 -10.10 16.10
C ALA A 157 6.87 -8.80 15.99
N ASN A 158 5.56 -8.83 16.28
CA ASN A 158 4.68 -7.67 16.17
C ASN A 158 4.72 -6.99 14.79
N PHE A 159 4.77 -7.82 13.73
CA PHE A 159 4.82 -7.40 12.33
C PHE A 159 6.06 -6.59 11.93
N ASP A 160 7.17 -6.75 12.65
CA ASP A 160 8.47 -6.24 12.22
C ASP A 160 8.86 -6.86 10.86
N THR A 161 9.14 -6.01 9.87
CA THR A 161 9.47 -6.46 8.51
C THR A 161 10.84 -7.14 8.44
N ASP A 162 11.73 -6.91 9.40
CA ASP A 162 13.06 -7.50 9.40
C ASP A 162 13.05 -9.02 9.64
N VAL A 163 11.95 -9.57 10.20
CA VAL A 163 11.76 -11.02 10.37
C VAL A 163 11.13 -11.72 9.17
N THR A 164 10.90 -11.01 8.05
CA THR A 164 10.22 -11.56 6.85
C THR A 164 11.11 -12.35 5.90
N ILE A 165 12.40 -12.53 6.23
CA ILE A 165 13.36 -13.19 5.35
C ILE A 165 13.74 -14.55 5.92
N LEU A 166 13.37 -15.62 5.19
CA LEU A 166 13.94 -16.95 5.39
C LEU A 166 15.08 -17.19 4.42
N THR A 167 16.18 -17.71 4.94
CA THR A 167 17.28 -18.25 4.14
C THR A 167 16.87 -19.56 3.44
N PRO A 168 17.52 -19.94 2.33
CA PRO A 168 17.27 -21.23 1.67
C PRO A 168 17.40 -22.43 2.62
N GLU A 169 18.35 -22.37 3.54
CA GLU A 169 18.60 -23.41 4.54
C GLU A 169 17.42 -23.53 5.53
N GLN A 170 16.87 -22.39 5.97
CA GLN A 170 15.67 -22.37 6.83
C GLN A 170 14.43 -22.88 6.08
N ILE A 171 14.27 -22.54 4.80
CA ILE A 171 13.18 -23.05 3.98
C ILE A 171 13.28 -24.58 3.87
N GLN A 172 14.47 -25.11 3.63
CA GLN A 172 14.69 -26.54 3.55
C GLN A 172 14.39 -27.24 4.89
N GLU A 173 14.85 -26.67 6.01
CA GLU A 173 14.55 -27.21 7.35
C GLU A 173 13.04 -27.26 7.63
N ILE A 174 12.29 -26.24 7.20
CA ILE A 174 10.83 -26.20 7.36
C ILE A 174 10.14 -27.30 6.55
N VAL A 175 10.63 -27.59 5.34
CA VAL A 175 10.03 -28.60 4.45
C VAL A 175 10.39 -30.03 4.85
N GLU A 176 11.56 -30.24 5.45
CA GLU A 176 12.03 -31.56 5.88
C GLU A 176 11.50 -31.99 7.27
N ARG A 177 10.86 -31.07 8.00
CA ARG A 177 10.17 -31.35 9.28
C ARG A 177 8.79 -31.96 9.08
#